data_AF-E1QEG0-F1
#
_entry.id   AF-E1QEG0-F1
#
_cell.length_a   1.000
_cell.length_b   1.000
_cell.length_c   1.000
_cell.angle_alpha   90.00
_cell.angle_beta   90.00
_cell.angle_gamma   90.00
#
_symmetry.space_group_name_H-M   'P 1'
#
loop_
_entity.id
_entity.type
_entity.pdbx_description
1 polymer ?
#
loop_
_entity_poly.entity_id
_entity_poly.type
_entity_poly.pdbx_seq_one_letter_code
_entity_poly.pdbx_strand_id
1 'polypeptide(L)'
;MPESKPKFSLDKKRQIDDYLRGRLLFIGAMILLLIGLLRCVFDRPDGAIAIFAAAGGCLFFVYLDKFQEIEGLGVKARLRKTIDVADQKLEEVERKIEEAEELFKNLRSVSVTMASMNFPVIALLGRWGSSLTRRQKQILANEMVKGLTSCGVPREEIDNAMHDFNFMILFDMSEPIRERMVEIVRERFGDEKAQLERKNFVKRLKKAKYQDWPTAVREAMDGVPGLTQDDKAKLLSTYAENIKDIEFYAKHGEIRRPNVWFAGDEEHI
;
A
#
# COMPACT_ATOMS: atom_id res chain seq x y z
N MET A 1 -40.73 45.89 -29.22
CA MET A 1 -39.51 45.08 -29.36
C MET A 1 -38.81 45.04 -28.00
N PRO A 2 -38.72 43.90 -27.32
CA PRO A 2 -37.97 43.82 -26.06
C PRO A 2 -36.50 43.46 -26.35
N GLU A 3 -35.59 44.29 -25.85
CA GLU A 3 -34.14 44.11 -25.92
C GLU A 3 -33.71 42.85 -25.16
N SER A 4 -33.08 41.92 -25.87
CA SER A 4 -32.44 40.74 -25.27
C SER A 4 -31.14 41.16 -24.59
N LYS A 5 -31.11 41.16 -23.25
CA LYS A 5 -29.87 41.33 -22.48
C LYS A 5 -28.88 40.20 -22.81
N PRO A 6 -27.57 40.50 -22.95
CA PRO A 6 -26.58 39.51 -23.38
C PRO A 6 -26.32 38.47 -22.28
N LYS A 7 -26.53 37.19 -22.61
CA LYS A 7 -26.29 35.99 -21.76
C LYS A 7 -24.81 35.74 -21.40
N PHE A 8 -23.88 36.57 -21.86
CA PHE A 8 -22.44 36.28 -21.86
C PHE A 8 -21.72 36.52 -20.51
N SER A 9 -22.34 37.16 -19.51
CA SER A 9 -21.66 37.52 -18.25
C SER A 9 -21.79 36.49 -17.12
N LEU A 10 -22.77 35.57 -17.20
CA LEU A 10 -23.01 34.55 -16.17
C LEU A 10 -22.06 33.36 -16.27
N ASP A 11 -21.60 33.03 -17.48
CA ASP A 11 -20.73 31.87 -17.74
C ASP A 11 -19.31 32.07 -17.19
N LYS A 12 -18.77 33.29 -17.34
CA LYS A 12 -17.41 33.64 -16.92
C LYS A 12 -17.23 33.65 -15.39
N LYS A 13 -18.28 34.03 -14.64
CA LYS A 13 -18.25 33.97 -13.17
C LYS A 13 -18.27 32.52 -12.67
N ARG A 14 -19.05 31.65 -13.33
CA ARG A 14 -19.16 30.23 -12.99
C ARG A 14 -17.83 29.49 -13.22
N GLN A 15 -17.17 29.76 -14.35
CA GLN A 15 -15.84 29.21 -14.65
C GLN A 15 -14.75 29.61 -13.64
N ILE A 16 -14.80 30.85 -13.13
CA ILE A 16 -13.83 31.33 -12.13
C ILE A 16 -14.10 30.69 -10.77
N ASP A 17 -15.36 30.53 -10.38
CA ASP A 17 -15.74 29.90 -9.12
C ASP A 17 -15.37 28.41 -9.08
N ASP A 18 -15.56 27.68 -10.19
CA ASP A 18 -15.22 26.26 -10.28
C ASP A 18 -13.68 26.05 -10.26
N TYR A 19 -12.92 26.92 -10.92
CA TYR A 19 -11.46 26.93 -10.86
C TYR A 19 -10.91 27.24 -9.45
N LEU A 20 -11.54 28.18 -8.74
CA LEU A 20 -11.18 28.52 -7.36
C LEU A 20 -11.50 27.38 -6.39
N ARG A 21 -12.64 26.71 -6.55
CA ARG A 21 -13.02 25.54 -5.73
C ARG A 21 -12.04 24.38 -5.89
N GLY A 22 -11.68 24.03 -7.13
CA GLY A 22 -10.70 22.96 -7.38
C GLY A 22 -9.33 23.25 -6.75
N ARG A 23 -8.85 24.50 -6.85
CA ARG A 23 -7.59 24.91 -6.19
C ARG A 23 -7.67 24.92 -4.67
N LEU A 24 -8.79 25.35 -4.10
CA LEU A 24 -9.00 25.35 -2.64
C LEU A 24 -9.06 23.92 -2.09
N LEU A 25 -9.74 23.01 -2.77
CA LEU A 25 -9.79 21.60 -2.39
C LEU A 25 -8.42 20.93 -2.53
N PHE A 26 -7.63 21.27 -3.56
CA PHE A 26 -6.27 20.76 -3.72
C PHE A 26 -5.33 21.25 -2.62
N ILE A 27 -5.34 22.55 -2.32
CA ILE A 27 -4.56 23.12 -1.22
C ILE A 27 -5.02 22.53 0.12
N GLY A 28 -6.33 22.38 0.33
CA GLY A 28 -6.89 21.71 1.50
C GLY A 28 -6.42 20.27 1.64
N ALA A 29 -6.40 19.50 0.55
CA ALA A 29 -5.87 18.15 0.55
C ALA A 29 -4.38 18.11 0.90
N MET A 30 -3.57 19.01 0.34
CA MET A 30 -2.15 19.13 0.67
C MET A 30 -1.91 19.48 2.15
N ILE A 31 -2.73 20.37 2.72
CA ILE A 31 -2.69 20.71 4.15
C ILE A 31 -3.09 19.49 4.99
N LEU A 32 -4.13 18.75 4.58
CA LEU A 32 -4.53 17.52 5.26
C LEU A 32 -3.43 16.45 5.21
N LEU A 33 -2.75 16.27 4.09
CA LEU A 33 -1.58 15.38 3.99
C LEU A 33 -0.47 15.80 4.98
N LEU A 34 -0.16 17.10 5.06
CA LEU A 34 0.82 17.64 6.02
C LEU A 34 0.39 17.42 7.48
N ILE A 35 -0.89 17.63 7.81
CA ILE A 35 -1.44 17.39 9.15
C ILE A 35 -1.44 15.89 9.48
N GLY A 36 -1.73 15.03 8.51
CA GLY A 36 -1.66 13.57 8.65
C GLY A 36 -0.22 13.12 8.96
N LEU A 37 0.76 13.66 8.24
CA LEU A 37 2.19 13.43 8.51
C LEU A 37 2.59 13.90 9.92
N LEU A 38 2.17 15.10 10.33
CA LEU A 38 2.40 15.60 11.69
C LEU A 38 1.75 14.71 12.75
N ARG A 39 0.52 14.22 12.53
CA ARG A 39 -0.18 13.31 13.44
C ARG A 39 0.50 11.95 13.56
N CYS A 40 1.09 11.44 12.48
CA CYS A 40 1.92 10.25 12.53
C CYS A 40 3.17 10.46 13.40
N VAL A 41 3.78 11.64 13.35
CA VAL A 41 4.95 11.97 14.19
C VAL A 41 4.59 12.11 15.68
N PHE A 42 3.36 12.52 16.00
CA PHE A 42 2.87 12.70 17.38
C PHE A 42 2.03 11.52 17.91
N ASP A 43 2.22 10.31 17.38
CA ASP A 43 1.71 9.06 17.94
C ASP A 43 0.17 8.96 18.05
N ARG A 44 -0.56 9.59 17.12
CA ARG A 44 -2.03 9.45 16.98
C ARG A 44 -2.41 8.89 15.60
N PRO A 45 -2.13 7.60 15.33
CA PRO A 45 -2.27 7.01 14.00
C PRO A 45 -3.73 6.89 13.54
N ASP A 46 -4.67 6.67 14.46
CA ASP A 46 -6.10 6.49 14.15
C ASP A 46 -6.69 7.72 13.44
N GLY A 47 -6.25 8.91 13.87
CA GLY A 47 -6.61 10.16 13.23
C GLY A 47 -5.85 10.40 11.92
N ALA A 48 -4.60 9.95 11.82
CA ALA A 48 -3.79 10.16 10.63
C ALA A 48 -4.35 9.38 9.42
N ILE A 49 -4.81 8.14 9.62
CA ILE A 49 -5.45 7.34 8.57
C ILE A 49 -6.71 8.03 8.05
N ALA A 50 -7.58 8.50 8.95
CA ALA A 50 -8.79 9.23 8.57
C ALA A 50 -8.45 10.54 7.83
N ILE A 51 -7.40 11.25 8.23
CA ILE A 51 -6.95 12.48 7.59
C ILE A 51 -6.35 12.21 6.21
N PHE A 52 -5.57 11.13 6.04
CA PHE A 52 -5.05 10.72 4.73
C PHE A 52 -6.17 10.23 3.81
N ALA A 53 -7.14 9.48 4.33
CA ALA A 53 -8.32 9.07 3.58
C ALA A 53 -9.17 10.28 3.16
N ALA A 54 -9.34 11.27 4.05
CA ALA A 54 -10.03 12.52 3.74
C ALA A 54 -9.26 13.34 2.70
N ALA A 55 -7.93 13.42 2.78
CA ALA A 55 -7.10 14.07 1.78
C ALA A 55 -7.21 13.38 0.42
N GLY A 56 -7.20 12.03 0.41
CA GLY A 56 -7.44 11.22 -0.78
C GLY A 56 -8.83 11.45 -1.36
N GLY A 57 -9.86 11.54 -0.52
CA GLY A 57 -11.23 11.88 -0.91
C GLY A 57 -11.32 13.30 -1.50
N CYS A 58 -10.66 14.29 -0.89
CA CYS A 58 -10.60 15.65 -1.43
C CYS A 58 -9.90 15.68 -2.80
N LEU A 59 -8.79 14.95 -2.97
CA LEU A 59 -8.14 14.80 -4.26
C LEU A 59 -9.07 14.12 -5.27
N PHE A 60 -9.78 13.05 -4.86
CA PHE A 60 -10.78 12.40 -5.68
C PHE A 60 -11.88 13.38 -6.14
N PHE A 61 -12.37 14.24 -5.24
CA PHE A 61 -13.34 15.30 -5.58
C PHE A 61 -12.78 16.38 -6.51
N VAL A 62 -11.52 16.78 -6.36
CA VAL A 62 -10.83 17.70 -7.28
C VAL A 62 -10.75 17.11 -8.69
N TYR A 63 -10.56 15.80 -8.79
CA TYR A 63 -10.52 15.12 -10.08
C TYR A 63 -11.91 14.74 -10.60
N LEU A 64 -12.94 14.66 -9.76
CA LEU A 64 -14.33 14.32 -10.09
C LEU A 64 -15.00 15.32 -11.05
N ASP A 65 -14.69 16.62 -10.96
CA ASP A 65 -15.26 17.60 -11.91
C ASP A 65 -14.76 17.36 -13.35
N LYS A 66 -13.58 16.76 -13.53
CA LYS A 66 -13.15 16.27 -14.85
C LYS A 66 -13.96 15.07 -15.35
N PHE A 67 -14.65 14.36 -14.46
CA PHE A 67 -15.58 13.28 -14.84
C PHE A 67 -16.97 13.82 -15.24
N GLN A 68 -17.37 15.03 -14.81
CA GLN A 68 -18.70 15.59 -15.11
C GLN A 68 -18.81 16.32 -16.45
N GLU A 69 -17.69 16.71 -17.08
CA GLU A 69 -17.71 17.25 -18.46
C GLU A 69 -18.14 16.20 -19.52
N ILE A 70 -18.36 14.94 -19.12
CA ILE A 70 -18.67 13.81 -20.00
C ILE A 70 -20.18 13.67 -20.34
N GLU A 71 -21.11 14.33 -19.63
CA GLU A 71 -22.57 14.10 -19.83
C GLU A 71 -23.36 15.28 -20.44
N GLY A 72 -22.71 16.38 -20.85
CA GLY A 72 -23.40 17.60 -21.25
C GLY A 72 -23.51 17.86 -22.76
N LEU A 73 -24.66 17.49 -23.37
CA LEU A 73 -25.38 18.14 -24.49
C LEU A 73 -25.42 17.43 -25.87
N GLY A 74 -26.61 16.91 -26.23
CA GLY A 74 -27.08 17.02 -27.63
C GLY A 74 -27.87 15.88 -28.28
N VAL A 75 -28.52 14.98 -27.53
CA VAL A 75 -29.22 13.77 -28.07
C VAL A 75 -30.43 14.04 -29.00
N LYS A 76 -30.82 15.28 -29.32
CA LYS A 76 -32.05 15.52 -30.11
C LYS A 76 -31.95 16.63 -31.15
N ALA A 77 -31.12 16.45 -32.18
CA ALA A 77 -31.39 17.05 -33.49
C ALA A 77 -30.61 16.35 -34.62
N ARG A 78 -31.35 15.83 -35.61
CA ARG A 78 -30.91 15.34 -36.94
C ARG A 78 -30.54 13.86 -37.05
N LEU A 79 -31.59 13.04 -37.00
CA LEU A 79 -31.65 11.66 -37.48
C LEU A 79 -31.52 11.52 -39.02
N ARG A 80 -30.78 12.41 -39.72
CA ARG A 80 -30.67 12.41 -41.20
C ARG A 80 -29.27 12.75 -41.74
N LYS A 81 -28.26 12.77 -40.87
CA LYS A 81 -26.85 13.10 -41.15
C LYS A 81 -25.95 11.89 -40.83
N THR A 82 -26.46 10.68 -41.03
CA THR A 82 -26.18 9.52 -40.16
C THR A 82 -25.00 8.64 -40.59
N ILE A 83 -24.28 8.97 -41.67
CA ILE A 83 -23.10 8.20 -42.12
C ILE A 83 -21.81 8.97 -41.80
N ASP A 84 -21.65 10.22 -42.25
CA ASP A 84 -20.47 11.05 -41.91
C ASP A 84 -20.39 11.43 -40.41
N VAL A 85 -21.53 11.49 -39.72
CA VAL A 85 -21.58 11.75 -38.27
C VAL A 85 -21.34 10.47 -37.45
N ALA A 86 -21.50 9.28 -38.05
CA ALA A 86 -21.13 8.04 -37.38
C ALA A 86 -19.61 7.95 -37.23
N ASP A 87 -18.86 8.25 -38.29
CA ASP A 87 -17.39 8.27 -38.25
C ASP A 87 -16.86 9.36 -37.31
N GLN A 88 -17.40 10.60 -37.36
CA GLN A 88 -17.00 11.65 -36.41
C GLN A 88 -17.37 11.33 -34.96
N LYS A 89 -18.50 10.67 -34.71
CA LYS A 89 -18.86 10.22 -33.36
C LYS A 89 -18.01 9.04 -32.90
N LEU A 90 -17.58 8.18 -33.82
CA LEU A 90 -16.65 7.09 -33.51
C LEU A 90 -15.31 7.68 -33.06
N GLU A 91 -14.75 8.62 -33.83
CA GLU A 91 -13.52 9.34 -33.46
C GLU A 91 -13.65 10.10 -32.13
N GLU A 92 -14.80 10.75 -31.87
CA GLU A 92 -15.04 11.44 -30.59
C GLU A 92 -15.14 10.45 -29.41
N VAL A 93 -15.80 9.31 -29.61
CA VAL A 93 -15.90 8.25 -28.60
C VAL A 93 -14.55 7.61 -28.36
N GLU A 94 -13.76 7.33 -29.40
CA GLU A 94 -12.40 6.81 -29.30
C GLU A 94 -11.49 7.78 -28.55
N ARG A 95 -11.53 9.07 -28.88
CA ARG A 95 -10.76 10.09 -28.15
C ARG A 95 -11.19 10.18 -26.67
N LYS A 96 -12.48 10.07 -26.38
CA LYS A 96 -12.98 10.07 -25.00
C LYS A 96 -12.60 8.81 -24.23
N ILE A 97 -12.57 7.66 -24.90
CA ILE A 97 -12.05 6.42 -24.32
C ILE A 97 -10.57 6.59 -24.03
N GLU A 98 -9.79 7.16 -24.94
CA GLU A 98 -8.36 7.42 -24.75
C GLU A 98 -8.12 8.41 -23.59
N GLU A 99 -8.88 9.51 -23.53
CA GLU A 99 -8.83 10.47 -22.41
C GLU A 99 -9.21 9.79 -21.08
N ALA A 100 -10.24 8.93 -21.06
CA ALA A 100 -10.63 8.19 -19.87
C ALA A 100 -9.56 7.16 -19.47
N GLU A 101 -8.95 6.46 -20.43
CA GLU A 101 -7.85 5.52 -20.20
C GLU A 101 -6.62 6.23 -19.62
N GLU A 102 -6.27 7.42 -20.14
CA GLU A 102 -5.20 8.25 -19.61
C GLU A 102 -5.49 8.68 -18.17
N LEU A 103 -6.74 9.09 -17.88
CA LEU A 103 -7.17 9.42 -16.51
C LEU A 103 -7.10 8.22 -15.58
N PHE A 104 -7.54 7.03 -16.01
CA PHE A 104 -7.43 5.81 -15.21
C PHE A 104 -5.98 5.41 -14.97
N LYS A 105 -5.12 5.57 -15.97
CA LYS A 105 -3.68 5.34 -15.83
C LYS A 105 -3.07 6.28 -14.79
N ASN A 106 -3.44 7.56 -14.81
CA ASN A 106 -3.01 8.54 -13.82
C ASN A 106 -3.53 8.22 -12.42
N LEU A 107 -4.80 7.83 -12.29
CA LEU A 107 -5.39 7.43 -11.01
C LEU A 107 -4.69 6.20 -10.43
N ARG A 108 -4.45 5.16 -11.23
CA ARG A 108 -3.68 3.97 -10.83
C ARG A 108 -2.29 4.35 -10.32
N SER A 109 -1.58 5.20 -11.05
CA SER A 109 -0.25 5.68 -10.66
C SER A 109 -0.24 6.40 -9.30
N VAL A 110 -1.24 7.28 -9.07
CA VAL A 110 -1.39 7.96 -7.77
C VAL A 110 -1.71 6.96 -6.65
N SER A 111 -2.62 6.01 -6.89
CA SER A 111 -2.97 4.98 -5.90
C SER A 111 -1.77 4.11 -5.54
N VAL A 112 -0.96 3.70 -6.51
CA VAL A 112 0.28 2.92 -6.28
C VAL A 112 1.29 3.73 -5.49
N THR A 113 1.45 5.01 -5.79
CA THR A 113 2.34 5.91 -5.06
C THR A 113 1.92 6.04 -3.59
N MET A 114 0.62 6.26 -3.33
CA MET A 114 0.08 6.31 -1.97
C MET A 114 0.27 4.98 -1.24
N ALA A 115 0.03 3.86 -1.91
CA ALA A 115 0.22 2.54 -1.34
C ALA A 115 1.68 2.29 -0.95
N SER A 116 2.61 2.67 -1.81
CA SER A 116 4.06 2.55 -1.58
C SER A 116 4.54 3.36 -0.37
N MET A 117 3.85 4.46 -0.05
CA MET A 117 4.11 5.24 1.17
C MET A 117 3.44 4.64 2.41
N ASN A 118 2.23 4.11 2.26
CA ASN A 118 1.42 3.64 3.38
C ASN A 118 1.84 2.25 3.88
N PHE A 119 2.21 1.31 3.00
CA PHE A 119 2.61 -0.04 3.42
C PHE A 119 3.80 -0.05 4.40
N PRO A 120 4.90 0.70 4.17
CA PRO A 120 5.99 0.79 5.15
C PRO A 120 5.54 1.39 6.48
N VAL A 121 4.68 2.41 6.46
CA VAL A 121 4.13 3.02 7.68
C VAL A 121 3.34 1.97 8.47
N ILE A 122 2.43 1.24 7.81
CA ILE A 122 1.66 0.15 8.42
C ILE A 122 2.58 -0.93 8.99
N ALA A 123 3.64 -1.29 8.27
CA ALA A 123 4.60 -2.30 8.71
C ALA A 123 5.33 -1.92 10.01
N LEU A 124 5.60 -0.62 10.20
CA LEU A 124 6.31 -0.06 11.35
C LEU A 124 5.39 0.21 12.55
N LEU A 125 4.10 0.49 12.32
CA LEU A 125 3.12 0.68 13.39
C LEU A 125 3.08 -0.57 14.31
N GLY A 126 2.99 -0.35 15.62
CA GLY A 126 2.93 -1.39 16.66
C GLY A 126 4.28 -1.91 17.17
N ARG A 127 5.39 -1.65 16.47
CA ARG A 127 6.74 -2.02 16.97
C ARG A 127 7.32 -1.03 17.99
N TRP A 128 6.79 0.19 18.02
CA TRP A 128 7.25 1.30 18.87
C TRP A 128 6.24 1.63 19.97
N GLY A 129 5.43 0.65 20.40
CA GLY A 129 4.40 0.86 21.42
C GLY A 129 3.09 1.47 20.89
N SER A 130 2.87 1.50 19.57
CA SER A 130 1.60 1.97 18.99
C SER A 130 0.46 0.98 19.25
N SER A 131 -0.78 1.47 19.26
CA SER A 131 -2.02 0.72 19.50
C SER A 131 -2.38 -0.37 18.48
N LEU A 132 -1.83 -0.34 17.26
CA LEU A 132 -2.23 -1.27 16.20
C LEU A 132 -1.66 -2.69 16.39
N THR A 133 -2.56 -3.66 16.57
CA THR A 133 -2.23 -5.09 16.65
C THR A 133 -1.75 -5.64 15.31
N ARG A 134 -1.05 -6.79 15.31
CA ARG A 134 -0.62 -7.45 14.06
C ARG A 134 -1.82 -7.82 13.20
N ARG A 135 -2.93 -8.24 13.82
CA ARG A 135 -4.20 -8.51 13.13
C ARG A 135 -4.73 -7.27 12.41
N GLN A 136 -4.80 -6.13 13.09
CA GLN A 136 -5.29 -4.87 12.50
C GLN A 136 -4.43 -4.41 11.33
N LYS A 137 -3.10 -4.55 11.42
CA LYS A 137 -2.19 -4.25 10.32
C LYS A 137 -2.45 -5.11 9.09
N GLN A 138 -2.66 -6.41 9.28
CA GLN A 138 -2.98 -7.32 8.18
C GLN A 138 -4.31 -6.95 7.50
N ILE A 139 -5.33 -6.62 8.30
CA ILE A 139 -6.64 -6.19 7.78
C ILE A 139 -6.48 -4.93 6.93
N LEU A 140 -5.79 -3.92 7.44
CA LEU A 140 -5.57 -2.66 6.71
C LEU A 140 -4.80 -2.87 5.41
N ALA A 141 -3.75 -3.69 5.44
CA ALA A 141 -3.00 -4.04 4.24
C ALA A 141 -3.87 -4.77 3.21
N ASN A 142 -4.68 -5.73 3.64
CA ASN A 142 -5.59 -6.46 2.76
C ASN A 142 -6.64 -5.55 2.12
N GLU A 143 -7.23 -4.61 2.88
CA GLU A 143 -8.18 -3.63 2.35
C GLU A 143 -7.52 -2.70 1.32
N MET A 144 -6.28 -2.27 1.57
CA MET A 144 -5.52 -1.50 0.57
C MET A 144 -5.26 -2.31 -0.70
N VAL A 145 -4.84 -3.56 -0.59
CA VAL A 145 -4.63 -4.46 -1.74
C VAL A 145 -5.92 -4.63 -2.54
N LYS A 146 -7.04 -4.84 -1.86
CA LYS A 146 -8.37 -4.95 -2.47
C LYS A 146 -8.76 -3.66 -3.20
N GLY A 147 -8.48 -2.50 -2.60
CA GLY A 147 -8.68 -1.19 -3.22
C GLY A 147 -7.86 -1.02 -4.50
N LEU A 148 -6.56 -1.28 -4.45
CA LEU A 148 -5.65 -1.20 -5.61
C LEU A 148 -6.07 -2.16 -6.73
N THR A 149 -6.42 -3.39 -6.36
CA THR A 149 -6.91 -4.40 -7.31
C THR A 149 -8.20 -3.92 -8.00
N SER A 150 -9.12 -3.31 -7.24
CA SER A 150 -10.37 -2.76 -7.77
C SER A 150 -10.13 -1.55 -8.70
N CYS A 151 -9.03 -0.82 -8.50
CA CYS A 151 -8.58 0.24 -9.41
C CYS A 151 -7.90 -0.30 -10.69
N GLY A 152 -7.75 -1.63 -10.82
CA GLY A 152 -7.09 -2.27 -11.96
C GLY A 152 -5.56 -2.14 -11.93
N VAL A 153 -4.97 -1.94 -10.75
CA VAL A 153 -3.51 -1.94 -10.57
C VAL A 153 -3.00 -3.38 -10.78
N PRO A 154 -1.95 -3.59 -11.62
CA PRO A 154 -1.36 -4.90 -11.82
C PRO A 154 -0.82 -5.50 -10.52
N ARG A 155 -0.93 -6.83 -10.37
CA ARG A 155 -0.49 -7.52 -9.15
C ARG A 155 1.00 -7.28 -8.83
N GLU A 156 1.84 -7.23 -9.86
CA GLU A 156 3.27 -6.96 -9.72
C GLU A 156 3.56 -5.59 -9.08
N GLU A 157 2.80 -4.54 -9.44
CA GLU A 157 2.95 -3.21 -8.85
C GLU A 157 2.50 -3.19 -7.37
N ILE A 158 1.44 -3.93 -7.06
CA ILE A 158 0.97 -4.09 -5.67
C ILE A 158 2.04 -4.83 -4.85
N ASP A 159 2.58 -5.94 -5.37
CA ASP A 159 3.61 -6.72 -4.68
C ASP A 159 4.89 -5.90 -4.44
N ASN A 160 5.27 -5.04 -5.40
CA ASN A 160 6.37 -4.09 -5.26
C ASN A 160 6.09 -3.05 -4.17
N ALA A 161 4.88 -2.47 -4.15
CA ALA A 161 4.48 -1.51 -3.10
C ALA A 161 4.44 -2.17 -1.70
N MET A 162 4.11 -3.45 -1.63
CA MET A 162 4.08 -4.24 -0.39
C MET A 162 5.46 -4.74 0.06
N HIS A 163 6.54 -4.47 -0.66
CA HIS A 163 7.86 -5.05 -0.39
C HIS A 163 8.27 -4.97 1.08
N ASP A 164 8.25 -3.76 1.66
CA ASP A 164 8.65 -3.53 3.06
C ASP A 164 7.67 -4.18 4.04
N PHE A 165 6.37 -4.17 3.73
CA PHE A 165 5.36 -4.83 4.57
C PHE A 165 5.56 -6.34 4.61
N ASN A 166 5.76 -6.96 3.45
CA ASN A 166 6.05 -8.38 3.32
C ASN A 166 7.36 -8.75 4.01
N PHE A 167 8.42 -7.95 3.82
CA PHE A 167 9.69 -8.13 4.52
C PHE A 167 9.50 -8.14 6.04
N MET A 168 8.68 -7.24 6.57
CA MET A 168 8.47 -7.11 8.01
C MET A 168 7.69 -8.27 8.62
N ILE A 169 6.63 -8.74 7.94
CA ILE A 169 5.87 -9.92 8.39
C ILE A 169 6.78 -11.14 8.43
N LEU A 170 7.47 -11.35 7.34
CA LEU A 170 8.45 -12.41 7.20
C LEU A 170 9.50 -12.26 8.31
N PHE A 171 10.07 -11.07 8.53
CA PHE A 171 11.06 -10.78 9.57
C PHE A 171 10.59 -11.28 10.93
N ASP A 172 9.36 -10.92 11.30
CA ASP A 172 8.74 -11.40 12.53
C ASP A 172 8.62 -12.94 12.55
N MET A 173 8.26 -13.59 11.44
CA MET A 173 8.10 -15.06 11.40
C MET A 173 9.43 -15.79 11.62
N SER A 174 10.54 -15.18 11.21
CA SER A 174 11.89 -15.70 11.43
C SER A 174 12.46 -15.42 12.83
N GLU A 175 11.80 -14.55 13.59
CA GLU A 175 12.29 -14.06 14.88
C GLU A 175 12.59 -15.20 15.88
N PRO A 176 11.71 -16.21 16.09
CA PRO A 176 11.98 -17.28 17.06
C PRO A 176 13.23 -18.10 16.71
N ILE A 177 13.46 -18.33 15.41
CA ILE A 177 14.64 -19.04 14.90
C ILE A 177 15.89 -18.20 15.17
N ARG A 178 15.82 -16.90 14.86
CA ARG A 178 16.91 -15.95 15.07
C ARG A 178 17.29 -15.82 16.54
N GLU A 179 16.31 -15.69 17.45
CA GLU A 179 16.56 -15.59 18.89
C GLU A 179 17.26 -16.82 19.43
N ARG A 180 16.76 -18.02 19.08
CA ARG A 180 17.37 -19.26 19.57
C ARG A 180 18.78 -19.47 19.02
N MET A 181 19.00 -19.12 17.76
CA MET A 181 20.34 -19.14 17.15
C MET A 181 21.30 -18.19 17.89
N VAL A 182 20.87 -16.95 18.17
CA VAL A 182 21.67 -15.96 18.92
C VAL A 182 21.98 -16.46 20.33
N GLU A 183 21.02 -17.12 20.98
CA GLU A 183 21.21 -17.72 22.31
C GLU A 183 22.30 -18.81 22.29
N ILE A 184 22.27 -19.74 21.33
CA ILE A 184 23.31 -20.77 21.18
C ILE A 184 24.70 -20.13 20.96
N VAL A 185 24.79 -19.08 20.14
CA VAL A 185 26.05 -18.35 19.93
C VAL A 185 26.50 -17.67 21.21
N ARG A 186 25.58 -17.06 21.96
CA ARG A 186 25.87 -16.40 23.25
C ARG A 186 26.42 -17.38 24.27
N GLU A 187 25.80 -18.55 24.40
CA GLU A 187 26.24 -19.61 25.33
C GLU A 187 27.67 -20.08 25.04
N ARG A 188 28.07 -20.13 23.75
CA ARG A 188 29.38 -20.67 23.35
C ARG A 188 30.49 -19.64 23.25
N PHE A 189 30.15 -18.41 22.85
CA PHE A 189 31.15 -17.41 22.45
C PHE A 189 30.96 -16.05 23.12
N GLY A 190 29.99 -15.92 24.03
CA GLY A 190 29.69 -14.68 24.72
C GLY A 190 28.81 -13.71 23.93
N ASP A 191 28.39 -12.63 24.60
CA ASP A 191 27.36 -11.72 24.08
C ASP A 191 27.84 -10.90 22.87
N GLU A 192 29.11 -10.47 22.84
CA GLU A 192 29.63 -9.66 21.73
C GLU A 192 29.48 -10.38 20.37
N LYS A 193 29.85 -11.65 20.31
CA LYS A 193 29.70 -12.46 19.10
C LYS A 193 28.24 -12.74 18.77
N ALA A 194 27.40 -12.94 19.79
CA ALA A 194 25.96 -13.15 19.61
C ALA A 194 25.28 -11.91 18.98
N GLN A 195 25.64 -10.71 19.42
CA GLN A 195 25.14 -9.46 18.86
C GLN A 195 25.65 -9.23 17.43
N LEU A 196 26.89 -9.60 17.13
CA LEU A 196 27.42 -9.55 15.77
C LEU A 196 26.64 -10.48 14.84
N GLU A 197 26.40 -11.73 15.25
CA GLU A 197 25.65 -12.70 14.45
C GLU A 197 24.18 -12.32 14.28
N ARG A 198 23.56 -11.73 15.32
CA ARG A 198 22.23 -11.11 15.20
C ARG A 198 22.21 -10.09 14.06
N LYS A 199 23.16 -9.15 14.01
CA LYS A 199 23.26 -8.12 12.96
C LYS A 199 23.54 -8.74 11.59
N ASN A 200 24.43 -9.72 11.51
CA ASN A 200 24.77 -10.42 10.26
C ASN A 200 23.57 -11.16 9.68
N PHE A 201 22.77 -11.81 10.53
CA PHE A 201 21.56 -12.51 10.12
C PHE A 201 20.57 -11.55 9.44
N VAL A 202 20.26 -10.41 10.08
CA VAL A 202 19.38 -9.38 9.49
C VAL A 202 19.95 -8.86 8.17
N LYS A 203 21.27 -8.62 8.12
CA LYS A 203 21.94 -8.14 6.89
C LYS A 203 21.83 -9.13 5.74
N ARG A 204 21.86 -10.44 6.01
CA ARG A 204 21.66 -11.49 5.00
C ARG A 204 20.21 -11.49 4.50
N LEU A 205 19.23 -11.45 5.41
CA LEU A 205 17.82 -11.47 5.05
C LEU A 205 17.37 -10.23 4.25
N LYS A 206 17.91 -9.05 4.56
CA LYS A 206 17.60 -7.80 3.82
C LYS A 206 18.00 -7.84 2.34
N LYS A 207 18.89 -8.74 1.95
CA LYS A 207 19.32 -8.90 0.55
C LYS A 207 18.45 -9.87 -0.24
N ALA A 208 17.66 -10.70 0.45
CA ALA A 208 16.83 -11.70 -0.18
C ALA A 208 15.54 -11.06 -0.69
N LYS A 209 15.08 -11.54 -1.86
CA LYS A 209 13.69 -11.29 -2.27
C LYS A 209 12.76 -12.05 -1.32
N TYR A 210 11.54 -11.54 -1.15
CA TYR A 210 10.59 -12.14 -0.21
C TYR A 210 10.16 -13.56 -0.63
N GLN A 211 10.26 -13.91 -1.92
CA GLN A 211 9.96 -15.26 -2.39
C GLN A 211 11.06 -16.27 -2.02
N ASP A 212 12.31 -15.81 -1.92
CA ASP A 212 13.49 -16.66 -1.65
C ASP A 212 13.78 -16.78 -0.15
N TRP A 213 12.93 -16.19 0.66
CA TRP A 213 13.11 -16.06 2.10
C TRP A 213 13.25 -17.38 2.87
N PRO A 214 12.50 -18.46 2.56
CA PRO A 214 12.74 -19.76 3.19
C PRO A 214 14.18 -20.25 3.00
N THR A 215 14.74 -20.04 1.81
CA THR A 215 16.12 -20.39 1.50
C THR A 215 17.08 -19.44 2.21
N ALA A 216 16.81 -18.13 2.19
CA ALA A 216 17.64 -17.13 2.84
C ALA A 216 17.75 -17.33 4.36
N VAL A 217 16.68 -17.78 5.03
CA VAL A 217 16.71 -18.12 6.47
C VAL A 217 17.65 -19.29 6.72
N ARG A 218 17.58 -20.34 5.89
CA ARG A 218 18.46 -21.51 6.00
C ARG A 218 19.92 -21.15 5.74
N GLU A 219 20.20 -20.41 4.67
CA GLU A 219 21.53 -19.92 4.35
C GLU A 219 22.08 -18.98 5.44
N ALA A 220 21.22 -18.16 6.04
CA ALA A 220 21.60 -17.28 7.13
C ALA A 220 22.00 -18.08 8.38
N MET A 221 21.30 -19.17 8.69
CA MET A 221 21.71 -20.12 9.74
C MET A 221 23.02 -20.83 9.38
N ASP A 222 23.21 -21.18 8.11
CA ASP A 222 24.39 -21.91 7.66
C ASP A 222 25.67 -21.10 7.79
N GLY A 223 25.58 -19.80 7.54
CA GLY A 223 26.69 -18.87 7.67
C GLY A 223 27.02 -18.42 9.09
N VAL A 224 26.39 -18.97 10.14
CA VAL A 224 26.65 -18.57 11.54
C VAL A 224 27.85 -19.37 12.10
N PRO A 225 28.99 -18.72 12.38
CA PRO A 225 30.17 -19.41 12.88
C PRO A 225 29.95 -19.99 14.27
N GLY A 226 30.07 -21.31 14.38
CA GLY A 226 29.94 -22.03 15.64
C GLY A 226 28.56 -22.62 15.91
N LEU A 227 27.63 -22.51 14.96
CA LEU A 227 26.46 -23.39 14.88
C LEU A 227 26.89 -24.72 14.26
N THR A 228 26.81 -25.82 15.02
CA THR A 228 27.12 -27.16 14.50
C THR A 228 25.99 -27.67 13.62
N GLN A 229 26.24 -28.77 12.89
CA GLN A 229 25.18 -29.42 12.11
C GLN A 229 24.05 -29.96 12.99
N ASP A 230 24.37 -30.42 14.20
CA ASP A 230 23.36 -30.87 15.17
C ASP A 230 22.47 -29.71 15.65
N ASP A 231 23.06 -28.55 15.95
CA ASP A 231 22.30 -27.35 16.34
C ASP A 231 21.35 -26.92 15.22
N LYS A 232 21.82 -26.94 13.97
CA LYS A 232 21.03 -26.59 12.79
C LYS A 232 19.87 -27.56 12.61
N ALA A 233 20.13 -28.87 12.68
CA ALA A 233 19.11 -29.90 12.58
C ALA A 233 18.06 -29.74 13.69
N LYS A 234 18.51 -29.49 14.93
CA LYS A 234 17.62 -29.26 16.08
C LYS A 234 16.80 -27.98 15.95
N LEU A 235 17.39 -26.88 15.46
CA LEU A 235 16.66 -25.65 15.18
C LEU A 235 15.58 -25.86 14.11
N LEU A 236 15.94 -26.51 13.00
CA LEU A 236 15.00 -26.79 11.92
C LEU A 236 13.88 -27.73 12.35
N SER A 237 14.17 -28.73 13.19
CA SER A 237 13.14 -29.62 13.72
C SER A 237 12.23 -28.90 14.73
N THR A 238 12.81 -28.09 15.61
CA THR A 238 12.06 -27.34 16.66
C THR A 238 11.14 -26.30 16.04
N TYR A 239 11.62 -25.59 15.02
CA TYR A 239 10.89 -24.52 14.35
C TYR A 239 10.35 -24.92 12.97
N ALA A 240 10.13 -26.22 12.75
CA ALA A 240 9.64 -26.74 11.46
C ALA A 240 8.34 -26.07 11.02
N GLU A 241 7.44 -25.81 11.97
CA GLU A 241 6.17 -25.13 11.67
C GLU A 241 6.34 -23.65 11.33
N ASN A 242 7.32 -22.94 11.91
CA ASN A 242 7.65 -21.56 11.55
C ASN A 242 8.24 -21.51 10.13
N ILE A 243 9.11 -22.45 9.77
CA ILE A 243 9.64 -22.56 8.41
C ILE A 243 8.50 -22.79 7.40
N LYS A 244 7.54 -23.68 7.72
CA LYS A 244 6.35 -23.87 6.87
C LYS A 244 5.49 -22.62 6.76
N ASP A 245 5.37 -21.83 7.84
CA ASP A 245 4.66 -20.54 7.79
C ASP A 245 5.36 -19.54 6.86
N ILE A 246 6.69 -19.45 6.95
CA ILE A 246 7.51 -18.61 6.07
C ILE A 246 7.38 -19.05 4.60
N GLU A 247 7.44 -20.36 4.33
CA GLU A 247 7.26 -20.92 2.99
C GLU A 247 5.86 -20.65 2.43
N PHE A 248 4.83 -20.84 3.25
CA PHE A 248 3.46 -20.58 2.85
C PHE A 248 3.25 -19.10 2.56
N TYR A 249 3.74 -18.21 3.43
CA TYR A 249 3.62 -16.77 3.23
C TYR A 249 4.40 -16.30 1.98
N ALA A 250 5.63 -16.76 1.80
CA ALA A 250 6.44 -16.42 0.62
C ALA A 250 5.76 -16.82 -0.70
N LYS A 251 5.00 -17.92 -0.69
CA LYS A 251 4.30 -18.46 -1.87
C LYS A 251 2.92 -17.82 -2.10
N HIS A 252 2.17 -17.57 -1.02
CA HIS A 252 0.76 -17.20 -1.12
C HIS A 252 0.47 -15.75 -0.70
N GLY A 253 1.40 -15.08 -0.02
CA GLY A 253 1.17 -13.76 0.58
C GLY A 253 0.17 -13.79 1.73
N GLU A 254 -0.11 -14.97 2.31
CA GLU A 254 -1.12 -15.19 3.32
C GLU A 254 -0.53 -15.88 4.56
N ILE A 255 -1.12 -15.62 5.72
CA ILE A 255 -0.68 -16.23 6.99
C ILE A 255 -1.33 -17.60 7.15
N ARG A 256 -0.52 -18.67 7.19
CA ARG A 256 -0.99 -20.07 7.29
C ARG A 256 -1.74 -20.38 8.60
N ARG A 257 -1.24 -19.87 9.72
CA ARG A 257 -1.75 -20.14 11.08
C ARG A 257 -2.09 -18.85 11.81
N PRO A 258 -3.17 -18.13 11.40
CA PRO A 258 -3.48 -16.81 11.94
C PRO A 258 -3.68 -16.83 13.46
N ASN A 259 -4.29 -17.89 14.02
CA ASN A 259 -4.49 -18.01 15.47
C ASN A 259 -3.19 -18.07 16.26
N VAL A 260 -2.15 -18.69 15.70
CA VAL A 260 -0.80 -18.75 16.33
C VAL A 260 -0.10 -17.42 16.13
N TRP A 261 -0.21 -16.85 14.93
CA TRP A 261 0.47 -15.62 14.56
C TRP A 261 -0.03 -14.39 15.32
N PHE A 262 -1.33 -14.32 15.55
CA PHE A 262 -2.00 -13.24 16.28
C PHE A 262 -2.24 -13.58 17.76
N ALA A 263 -1.64 -14.67 18.27
CA ALA A 263 -1.71 -14.97 19.69
C ALA A 263 -1.10 -13.82 20.51
N GLY A 264 -1.86 -13.31 21.49
CA GLY A 264 -1.48 -12.15 22.30
C GLY A 264 -1.98 -10.79 21.78
N ASP A 265 -2.57 -10.73 20.58
CA ASP A 265 -3.16 -9.50 20.04
C ASP A 265 -4.55 -9.17 20.67
N GLU A 266 -5.13 -10.08 21.46
CA GLU A 266 -6.50 -9.95 22.01
C GLU A 266 -6.58 -9.23 23.37
N GLU A 267 -5.46 -8.95 24.04
CA GLU A 267 -5.44 -8.32 25.37
C GLU A 267 -5.69 -6.79 25.36
N HIS A 268 -5.94 -6.20 24.20
CA HIS A 268 -6.05 -4.73 24.03
C HIS A 268 -7.32 -4.26 23.30
N ILE A 269 -8.36 -5.10 23.21
CA ILE A 269 -9.70 -4.68 22.76
C ILE A 269 -10.51 -4.14 23.94
#